data_AF-A0A536D4S2-F1
#
_entry.id   AF-A0A536D4S2-F1
#
_cell.length_a   1.000
_cell.length_b   1.000
_cell.length_c   1.000
_cell.angle_alpha   90.00
_cell.angle_beta   90.00
_cell.angle_gamma   90.00
#
_symmetry.space_group_name_H-M   'P 1'
#
loop_
_entity.id
_entity.type
_entity.pdbx_description
1 polymer ?
#
loop_
_entity_poly.entity_id
_entity_poly.type
_entity_poly.pdbx_seq_one_letter_code
_entity_poly.pdbx_strand_id
1 'polypeptide(L)'
;MINLRVGCEFKYDVALPTTATVQVRPRSDSTHQLVTESWSTQPPVAVDEYADIYGNPVKRLVMAPGPLVLTYTAVVAVPDEPDADGAAAPQDSVEEVPGDLLHFTLPSRYCLSDELMTTAWELFG
;
A
#
# COMPACT_ATOMS: atom_id res chain seq x y z
N MET A 1 -17.39 7.85 13.11
CA MET A 1 -17.07 7.45 11.71
C MET A 1 -17.23 8.63 10.77
N ILE A 2 -16.19 8.97 10.01
CA ILE A 2 -16.16 10.07 9.03
C ILE A 2 -16.05 9.48 7.62
N ASN A 3 -16.78 10.04 6.66
CA ASN A 3 -16.64 9.68 5.25
C ASN A 3 -15.60 10.57 4.57
N LEU A 4 -14.49 9.98 4.14
CA LEU A 4 -13.45 10.62 3.36
C LEU A 4 -13.62 10.30 1.88
N ARG A 5 -13.50 11.34 1.04
CA ARG A 5 -13.36 11.17 -0.41
C ARG A 5 -11.89 11.15 -0.75
N VAL A 6 -11.43 10.03 -1.29
CA VAL A 6 -10.03 9.83 -1.69
C VAL A 6 -9.96 9.51 -3.17
N GLY A 7 -8.85 9.85 -3.82
CA GLY A 7 -8.69 9.58 -5.24
C GLY A 7 -7.44 10.17 -5.83
N CYS A 8 -7.15 9.77 -7.06
CA CYS A 8 -6.02 10.24 -7.84
C CYS A 8 -6.32 10.12 -9.34
N GLU A 9 -5.61 10.92 -10.13
CA GLU A 9 -5.61 10.85 -11.59
C GLU A 9 -4.16 10.85 -12.06
N PHE A 10 -3.80 9.89 -12.91
CA PHE A 10 -2.50 9.81 -13.56
C PHE A 10 -2.67 9.97 -15.06
N LYS A 11 -1.85 10.82 -15.67
CA LYS A 11 -1.81 11.04 -17.12
C LYS A 11 -0.45 10.61 -17.64
N TYR A 12 -0.47 9.65 -18.55
CA TYR A 12 0.73 9.13 -19.19
C TYR A 12 0.73 9.49 -20.67
N ASP A 13 1.92 9.75 -21.20
CA ASP A 13 2.20 9.63 -22.62
C ASP A 13 3.16 8.46 -22.79
N VAL A 14 2.62 7.32 -23.21
CA VAL A 14 3.30 6.03 -23.18
C VAL A 14 4.11 5.88 -24.47
N ALA A 15 5.44 5.77 -24.36
CA ALA A 15 6.30 5.70 -25.54
C ALA A 15 6.22 4.34 -26.26
N LEU A 16 6.11 3.25 -25.50
CA LEU A 16 6.11 1.86 -26.00
C LEU A 16 5.15 1.02 -25.13
N PRO A 17 4.64 -0.12 -25.62
CA PRO A 17 3.78 -1.00 -24.82
C PRO A 17 4.41 -1.27 -23.44
N THR A 18 3.73 -0.84 -22.37
CA THR A 18 4.30 -0.82 -21.01
C THR A 18 3.39 -1.56 -20.04
N THR A 19 3.91 -2.59 -19.39
CA THR A 19 3.21 -3.24 -18.28
C THR A 19 3.36 -2.40 -17.02
N ALA A 20 2.24 -2.11 -16.36
CA ALA A 20 2.20 -1.36 -15.11
C ALA A 20 1.48 -2.17 -14.03
N THR A 21 1.97 -2.02 -12.80
CA THR A 21 1.29 -2.45 -11.57
C THR A 21 0.92 -1.21 -10.77
N VAL A 22 -0.34 -1.09 -10.38
CA VAL A 22 -0.88 0.10 -9.71
C VAL A 22 -1.51 -0.30 -8.39
N GLN A 23 -1.12 0.42 -7.33
CA GLN A 23 -1.59 0.23 -5.97
C GLN A 23 -2.15 1.56 -5.45
N VAL A 24 -3.45 1.78 -5.62
CA VAL A 24 -4.14 3.02 -5.19
C VAL A 24 -5.42 2.75 -4.41
N ARG A 25 -5.90 1.50 -4.42
CA ARG A 25 -7.08 1.09 -3.68
C ARG A 25 -6.70 0.93 -2.19
N PRO A 26 -7.42 1.56 -1.25
CA PRO A 26 -7.27 1.29 0.18
C PRO A 26 -7.50 -0.19 0.47
N ARG A 27 -6.73 -0.77 1.40
CA ARG A 27 -6.90 -2.18 1.77
C ARG A 27 -8.23 -2.39 2.50
N SER A 28 -8.84 -3.55 2.32
CA SER A 28 -10.13 -3.87 2.97
C SER A 28 -10.01 -4.48 4.37
N ASP A 29 -8.79 -4.61 4.89
CA ASP A 29 -8.47 -5.38 6.11
C ASP A 29 -8.05 -4.50 7.29
N SER A 30 -8.56 -3.28 7.34
CA SER A 30 -8.27 -2.30 8.38
C SER A 30 -9.57 -1.83 9.05
N THR A 31 -9.48 -0.92 10.03
CA THR A 31 -10.63 -0.36 10.75
C THR A 31 -11.50 0.54 9.87
N HIS A 32 -11.03 0.89 8.67
CA HIS A 32 -11.79 1.64 7.69
C HIS A 32 -12.59 0.73 6.76
N GLN A 33 -13.69 1.26 6.22
CA GLN A 33 -14.57 0.57 5.29
C GLN A 33 -14.63 1.30 3.95
N LEU A 34 -14.35 0.57 2.87
CA LEU A 34 -14.57 1.07 1.51
C LEU A 34 -16.08 1.09 1.21
N VAL A 35 -16.68 2.28 1.12
CA VAL A 35 -18.13 2.46 0.93
C VAL A 35 -18.49 2.44 -0.54
N THR A 36 -17.75 3.19 -1.35
CA THR A 36 -17.85 3.18 -2.81
C THR A 36 -16.46 3.28 -3.42
N GLU A 37 -16.31 2.72 -4.62
CA GLU A 37 -15.12 2.93 -5.42
C GLU A 37 -15.45 3.01 -6.91
N SER A 38 -14.59 3.71 -7.64
CA SER A 38 -14.58 3.75 -9.09
C SER A 38 -13.14 3.75 -9.58
N TRP A 39 -12.89 2.93 -10.59
CA TRP A 39 -11.63 2.84 -11.29
C TRP A 39 -11.92 2.91 -12.79
N SER A 40 -11.16 3.72 -13.51
CA SER A 40 -11.26 3.79 -14.96
C SER A 40 -9.91 4.05 -15.62
N THR A 41 -9.84 3.68 -16.89
CA THR A 41 -8.77 4.08 -17.80
C THR A 41 -9.38 4.64 -19.07
N GLN A 42 -8.73 5.64 -19.65
CA GLN A 42 -9.09 6.21 -20.93
C GLN A 42 -7.82 6.28 -21.82
N PRO A 43 -7.73 5.48 -22.90
CA PRO A 43 -8.72 4.49 -23.34
C PRO A 43 -8.88 3.32 -22.34
N PRO A 44 -10.03 2.62 -22.34
CA PRO A 44 -10.23 1.45 -21.48
C PRO A 44 -9.21 0.35 -21.81
N VAL A 45 -8.55 -0.18 -20.78
CA VAL A 45 -7.62 -1.31 -20.90
C VAL A 45 -8.07 -2.47 -20.01
N ALA A 46 -7.71 -3.69 -20.41
CA ALA A 46 -7.92 -4.87 -19.58
C ALA A 46 -7.04 -4.78 -18.32
N VAL A 47 -7.61 -5.18 -17.18
CA VAL A 47 -6.96 -5.15 -15.87
C VAL A 47 -7.07 -6.53 -15.23
N ASP A 48 -5.95 -7.01 -14.72
CA ASP A 48 -5.85 -8.17 -13.85
C ASP A 48 -5.63 -7.71 -12.40
N GLU A 49 -6.24 -8.39 -11.43
CA GLU A 49 -6.20 -7.99 -10.01
C GLU A 49 -5.69 -9.12 -9.13
N TYR A 50 -4.78 -8.79 -8.21
CA TYR A 50 -4.25 -9.71 -7.21
C TYR A 50 -3.85 -8.96 -5.94
N ALA A 51 -3.57 -9.68 -4.86
CA ALA A 51 -2.95 -9.13 -3.65
C ALA A 51 -1.46 -9.48 -3.63
N ASP A 52 -0.60 -8.51 -3.31
CA ASP A 52 0.82 -8.81 -3.10
C ASP A 52 1.06 -9.53 -1.76
N ILE A 53 2.32 -9.89 -1.49
CA ILE A 53 2.72 -10.60 -0.25
C ILE A 53 2.43 -9.80 1.03
N TYR A 54 2.21 -8.48 0.92
CA TYR A 54 1.88 -7.61 2.03
C TYR A 54 0.36 -7.41 2.18
N GLY A 55 -0.44 -7.97 1.27
CA GLY A 55 -1.90 -7.82 1.23
C GLY A 55 -2.40 -6.58 0.50
N ASN A 56 -1.54 -5.85 -0.23
CA ASN A 56 -1.99 -4.67 -0.98
C ASN A 56 -2.75 -5.11 -2.24
N PRO A 57 -3.93 -4.52 -2.53
CA PRO A 57 -4.63 -4.77 -3.78
C PRO A 57 -3.87 -4.12 -4.95
N VAL A 58 -3.44 -4.96 -5.89
CA VAL A 58 -2.68 -4.55 -7.08
C VAL A 58 -3.53 -4.73 -8.33
N LYS A 59 -3.57 -3.69 -9.17
CA LYS A 59 -4.09 -3.76 -10.55
C LYS A 59 -2.92 -3.85 -11.52
N ARG A 60 -2.89 -4.85 -12.38
CA ARG A 60 -1.92 -5.02 -13.46
C ARG A 60 -2.58 -4.77 -14.80
N LEU A 61 -1.94 -3.94 -15.62
CA LEU A 61 -2.41 -3.58 -16.96
C LEU A 61 -1.26 -3.47 -17.96
N VAL A 62 -1.59 -3.53 -19.23
CA VAL A 62 -0.67 -3.21 -20.33
C VAL A 62 -1.16 -1.94 -21.00
N MET A 63 -0.37 -0.88 -20.90
CA MET A 63 -0.64 0.41 -21.53
C MET A 63 -0.11 0.38 -22.98
N ALA A 64 -0.95 0.76 -23.95
CA ALA A 64 -0.53 0.92 -25.34
C ALA A 64 0.19 2.27 -25.53
N PRO A 65 1.01 2.44 -26.59
CA PRO A 65 1.62 3.72 -26.90
C PRO A 65 0.60 4.84 -27.10
N GLY A 66 0.94 6.04 -26.65
CA GLY A 66 0.10 7.22 -26.69
C GLY A 66 -0.51 7.59 -25.33
N PRO A 67 -1.50 8.50 -25.33
CA PRO A 67 -2.05 9.03 -24.09
C PRO A 67 -2.89 7.99 -23.35
N LEU A 68 -2.70 7.92 -22.03
CA LEU A 68 -3.55 7.13 -21.13
C LEU A 68 -3.83 7.93 -19.86
N VAL A 69 -5.11 8.03 -19.51
CA VAL A 69 -5.57 8.57 -18.22
C VAL A 69 -6.05 7.42 -17.36
N LEU A 70 -5.58 7.37 -16.13
CA LEU A 70 -6.03 6.44 -15.10
C LEU A 70 -6.65 7.26 -13.99
N THR A 71 -7.86 6.91 -13.58
CA THR A 71 -8.58 7.59 -12.50
C THR A 71 -9.02 6.58 -11.45
N TYR A 72 -8.75 6.90 -10.20
CA TYR A 72 -9.28 6.19 -9.04
C TYR A 72 -10.01 7.17 -8.12
N THR A 73 -11.21 6.80 -7.68
CA THR A 73 -11.94 7.56 -6.66
C THR A 73 -12.64 6.58 -5.72
N ALA A 74 -12.73 6.95 -4.44
CA ALA A 74 -13.44 6.18 -3.45
C ALA A 74 -14.03 7.06 -2.36
N VAL A 75 -15.09 6.55 -1.73
CA VAL A 75 -15.56 7.02 -0.43
C VAL A 75 -15.18 5.95 0.58
N VAL A 76 -14.44 6.36 1.61
CA VAL A 76 -13.98 5.49 2.69
C VAL A 76 -14.54 6.02 4.00
N ALA A 77 -15.22 5.16 4.74
CA ALA A 77 -15.64 5.45 6.10
C ALA A 77 -14.50 5.07 7.05
N VAL A 78 -13.98 6.04 7.80
CA VAL A 78 -12.87 5.84 8.76
C VAL A 78 -13.37 6.11 10.19
N PRO A 79 -12.79 5.46 11.20
CA PRO A 79 -12.98 5.86 12.59
C PRO A 79 -12.58 7.34 12.80
N ASP A 80 -13.26 8.01 13.71
CA ASP A 80 -12.99 9.40 14.13
C ASP A 80 -12.20 9.46 15.44
N GLU A 81 -11.70 8.32 15.90
CA GLU A 81 -10.80 8.19 17.02
C GLU A 81 -9.34 8.16 16.55
N PRO A 82 -8.40 8.69 17.36
CA PRO A 82 -6.97 8.50 17.11
C PRO A 82 -6.57 7.03 17.11
N ASP A 83 -5.52 6.69 16.36
CA ASP A 83 -4.89 5.38 16.47
C ASP A 83 -4.39 5.12 17.90
N ALA A 84 -4.37 3.85 18.29
CA ALA A 84 -3.89 3.45 19.61
C ALA A 84 -2.41 3.85 19.82
N ASP A 85 -2.10 4.34 21.02
CA ASP A 85 -0.72 4.61 21.41
C ASP A 85 0.04 3.29 21.62
N GLY A 86 1.00 3.01 20.73
CA GLY A 86 1.85 1.84 20.77
C GLY A 86 3.00 1.92 21.78
N ALA A 87 3.17 3.01 22.54
CA ALA A 87 4.28 3.17 23.46
C ALA A 87 4.35 2.11 24.58
N ALA A 88 3.21 1.50 24.91
CA ALA A 88 3.11 0.43 25.90
C ALA A 88 3.02 -0.98 25.26
N ALA A 89 3.22 -1.11 23.95
CA ALA A 89 3.22 -2.39 23.28
C ALA A 89 4.32 -3.30 23.86
N PRO A 90 4.02 -4.59 24.12
CA PRO A 90 5.03 -5.51 24.62
C PRO A 90 6.11 -5.74 23.56
N GLN A 91 7.35 -5.88 24.03
CA GLN A 91 8.44 -6.39 23.22
C GLN A 91 8.49 -7.91 23.40
N ASP A 92 7.74 -8.61 22.56
CA ASP A 92 7.71 -10.08 22.57
C ASP A 92 9.09 -10.65 22.20
N SER A 93 9.37 -11.85 22.71
CA SER A 93 10.58 -12.57 22.32
C SER A 93 10.47 -13.04 20.86
N VAL A 94 11.60 -13.21 20.17
CA VAL A 94 11.59 -13.55 18.73
C VAL A 94 10.91 -14.89 18.48
N GLU A 95 11.04 -15.84 19.40
CA GLU A 95 10.41 -17.16 19.37
C GLU A 95 8.88 -17.14 19.51
N GLU A 96 8.30 -16.04 20.01
CA GLU A 96 6.86 -15.84 20.17
C GLU A 96 6.23 -15.12 18.95
N VAL A 97 7.05 -14.53 18.08
CA VAL A 97 6.57 -13.80 16.90
C VAL A 97 6.00 -14.79 15.86
N PRO A 98 4.77 -14.55 15.36
CA PRO A 98 4.20 -15.31 14.26
C PRO A 98 5.13 -15.36 13.03
N GLY A 99 5.30 -16.54 12.44
CA GLY A 99 6.29 -16.75 11.38
C GLY A 99 6.06 -15.91 10.12
N ASP A 100 4.81 -15.55 9.81
CA ASP A 100 4.43 -14.66 8.71
C ASP A 100 4.81 -13.20 8.96
N LEU A 101 5.06 -12.80 10.22
CA LEU A 101 5.53 -11.48 10.58
C LEU A 101 7.05 -11.35 10.59
N LEU A 102 7.79 -12.45 10.67
CA LEU A 102 9.26 -12.43 10.74
C LEU A 102 9.91 -11.71 9.55
N HIS A 103 9.29 -11.73 8.37
CA HIS A 103 9.78 -11.01 7.18
C HIS A 103 9.89 -9.50 7.40
N PHE A 104 9.08 -8.91 8.29
CA PHE A 104 9.15 -7.48 8.63
C PHE A 104 10.33 -7.12 9.55
N THR A 105 11.02 -8.11 10.11
CA THR A 105 12.23 -7.89 10.93
C THR A 105 13.51 -7.87 10.12
N LEU A 106 13.43 -8.22 8.83
CA LEU A 106 14.58 -8.26 7.92
C LEU A 106 14.86 -6.87 7.32
N PRO A 107 16.13 -6.57 6.97
CA PRO A 107 16.44 -5.37 6.18
C PRO A 107 15.74 -5.42 4.82
N SER A 108 15.43 -4.25 4.28
CA SER A 108 14.81 -4.11 2.96
C SER A 108 15.57 -3.10 2.11
N ARG A 109 15.26 -3.02 0.80
CA ARG A 109 15.96 -2.14 -0.14
C ARG A 109 16.06 -0.67 0.33
N TYR A 110 15.05 -0.19 1.07
CA TYR A 110 14.99 1.19 1.55
C TYR A 110 15.10 1.30 3.08
N CYS A 111 15.24 0.19 3.79
CA CYS A 111 15.46 0.15 5.24
C CYS A 111 16.67 -0.75 5.53
N LEU A 112 17.86 -0.16 5.56
CA LEU A 112 19.14 -0.83 5.78
C LEU A 112 19.42 -0.98 7.28
N SER A 113 18.52 -1.70 7.98
CA SER A 113 18.57 -1.84 9.44
C SER A 113 19.83 -2.55 9.93
N ASP A 114 20.42 -3.42 9.11
CA ASP A 114 21.68 -4.10 9.35
C ASP A 114 22.89 -3.15 9.35
N GLU A 115 22.89 -2.14 8.48
CA GLU A 115 23.95 -1.11 8.45
C GLU A 115 23.83 -0.11 9.61
N LEU A 116 22.61 0.15 10.09
CA LEU A 116 22.33 1.15 11.12
C LEU A 116 22.31 0.58 12.55
N MET A 117 22.53 -0.72 12.72
CA MET A 117 22.37 -1.40 14.00
C MET A 117 23.26 -0.83 15.11
N THR A 118 24.54 -0.55 14.84
CA THR A 118 25.46 0.02 15.84
C THR A 118 24.98 1.39 16.32
N THR A 119 24.65 2.28 15.39
CA THR A 119 24.15 3.62 15.72
C THR A 119 22.84 3.56 16.50
N ALA A 120 21.94 2.64 16.16
CA ALA A 120 20.69 2.45 16.89
C ALA A 120 20.95 2.04 18.35
N TRP A 121 21.88 1.11 18.59
CA TRP A 121 22.28 0.75 19.95
C TRP A 121 22.90 1.91 20.73
N GLU A 122 23.74 2.72 20.09
CA GLU A 122 24.36 3.88 20.74
C GLU A 122 23.35 4.98 21.12
N LEU A 123 22.32 5.19 20.31
CA LEU A 123 21.34 6.26 20.51
C LEU A 123 20.16 5.86 21.39
N PHE A 124 19.76 4.58 21.38
CA PHE A 124 18.47 4.15 21.92
C PHE A 124 18.54 2.93 22.86
N GLY A 125 19.71 2.32 23.04
CA GLY A 125 19.84 1.10 23.83
C GLY A 125 20.60 1.22 25.14
#